data_AF-A0A2S0KB58-F1
#
_entry.id   AF-A0A2S0KB58-F1
#
_cell.length_a   1.000
_cell.length_b   1.000
_cell.length_c   1.000
_cell.angle_alpha   90.00
_cell.angle_beta   90.00
_cell.angle_gamma   90.00
#
_symmetry.space_group_name_H-M   'P 1'
#
loop_
_entity.id
_entity.type
_entity.pdbx_description
1 polymer ?
#
loop_
_entity_poly.entity_id
_entity_poly.type
_entity_poly.pdbx_seq_one_letter_code
_entity_poly.pdbx_strand_id
1 'polypeptide(L)' 'MWAITKPGKKRMPVDADQDDQRGNVALTATQSDEFGPHWAAVVVPTSKAAAMRAAGQPLHLPHHASCPDGEKWRKKR' A
#
# COMPACT_ATOMS: atom_id res chain seq x y z
N MET A 1 8.36 -0.77 -2.40
CA MET A 1 7.82 -1.53 -3.56
C MET A 1 6.80 -0.69 -4.34
N TRP A 2 6.46 -1.09 -5.57
CA TRP A 2 5.44 -0.41 -6.39
C TRP A 2 4.17 -1.27 -6.49
N ALA A 3 3.01 -0.64 -6.36
CA ALA A 3 1.71 -1.27 -6.54
C ALA A 3 0.77 -0.41 -7.41
N ILE A 4 -0.27 -1.03 -7.95
CA ILE A 4 -1.30 -0.38 -8.76
C ILE A 4 -2.57 -0.25 -7.93
N THR A 5 -3.07 0.97 -7.72
CA THR A 5 -4.27 1.19 -6.91
C THR A 5 -5.55 0.76 -7.63
N LYS A 6 -6.47 0.14 -6.89
CA LYS A 6 -7.88 -0.04 -7.31
C LYS A 6 -8.79 0.85 -6.45
N PRO A 7 -9.73 1.62 -7.04
CA PRO A 7 -9.94 1.92 -8.45
C PRO A 7 -9.03 3.06 -8.93
N GLY A 8 -8.50 2.98 -10.15
CA GLY A 8 -7.77 4.10 -10.77
C GLY A 8 -6.49 3.73 -11.51
N LYS A 9 -5.99 2.50 -11.37
CA LYS A 9 -4.78 1.99 -12.04
C LYS A 9 -3.56 2.90 -11.88
N LYS A 10 -3.48 3.68 -10.79
CA LYS A 10 -2.35 4.58 -10.54
C LYS A 10 -1.23 3.82 -9.84
N ARG A 11 0.01 4.05 -10.28
CA ARG A 11 1.19 3.53 -9.58
C ARG A 11 1.37 4.27 -8.25
N MET A 12 1.44 3.53 -7.18
CA MET A 12 1.64 4.02 -5.81
C MET A 12 2.86 3.33 -5.20
N PRO A 13 3.81 4.08 -4.63
CA PRO A 13 4.87 3.49 -3.84
C PRO A 13 4.30 3.05 -2.47
N VAL A 14 4.65 1.84 -2.07
CA VAL A 14 4.22 1.19 -0.81
C VAL A 14 5.48 0.70 -0.11
N ASP A 15 5.50 0.74 1.21
CA ASP A 15 6.60 0.18 1.99
C ASP A 15 6.65 -1.35 1.82
N ALA A 16 7.86 -1.90 1.78
CA ALA A 16 8.05 -3.34 1.65
C ALA A 16 7.61 -4.06 2.93
N ASP A 17 7.92 -3.47 4.08
CA ASP A 17 7.54 -4.00 5.39
C ASP A 17 6.07 -3.72 5.70
N GLN A 18 5.48 -4.61 6.48
CA GLN A 18 4.14 -4.45 7.04
C GLN A 18 4.22 -3.50 8.24
N ASP A 19 3.13 -2.79 8.51
CA ASP A 19 3.00 -1.98 9.74
C ASP A 19 1.69 -2.35 10.44
N ASP A 20 1.82 -3.11 11.52
CA ASP A 20 0.70 -3.66 12.29
C ASP A 20 -0.06 -2.59 13.09
N GLN A 21 0.46 -1.36 13.18
CA GLN A 21 -0.15 -0.29 13.95
C GLN A 21 -0.82 0.75 13.04
N ARG A 22 -0.12 1.14 11.98
CA ARG A 22 -0.45 2.27 11.10
C ARG A 22 -0.73 1.86 9.66
N GLY A 23 -0.40 0.63 9.27
CA GLY A 23 -0.63 0.11 7.92
C GLY A 23 -2.11 0.14 7.54
N ASN A 24 -2.41 0.61 6.34
CA ASN A 24 -3.76 0.72 5.80
C ASN A 24 -3.85 0.35 4.32
N VAL A 25 -2.79 -0.24 3.76
CA VAL A 25 -2.76 -0.71 2.37
C VAL A 25 -2.75 -2.24 2.38
N ALA A 26 -3.82 -2.83 1.85
CA ALA A 26 -3.84 -4.25 1.57
C ALA A 26 -3.24 -4.48 0.18
N LEU A 27 -2.30 -5.43 0.09
CA LEU A 27 -1.70 -5.85 -1.17
C LEU A 27 -2.28 -7.18 -1.62
N THR A 28 -2.49 -7.33 -2.91
CA THR A 28 -2.88 -8.58 -3.55
C THR A 28 -2.01 -8.78 -4.77
N ALA A 29 -1.27 -9.88 -4.83
CA ALA A 29 -0.54 -10.25 -6.03
C ALA A 29 -1.55 -10.51 -7.16
N THR A 30 -1.38 -9.86 -8.31
CA THR A 30 -2.30 -10.04 -9.45
C THR A 30 -1.74 -11.02 -10.46
N GLN A 31 -0.59 -10.68 -11.05
CA GLN A 31 0.08 -11.45 -12.08
C GLN A 31 1.58 -11.26 -11.86
N SER A 32 2.37 -12.30 -12.12
CA SER A 32 3.83 -12.19 -12.08
C SER A 32 4.36 -12.31 -13.50
N ASP A 33 5.38 -11.51 -13.83
CA ASP A 33 6.15 -11.63 -15.08
C ASP A 33 7.61 -11.96 -14.75
N GLU A 34 8.49 -11.92 -15.77
CA GLU A 34 9.94 -12.15 -15.62
C GLU A 34 10.63 -11.16 -14.66
N PHE A 35 9.99 -10.02 -14.36
CA PHE A 35 10.48 -9.00 -13.42
C PHE A 35 9.87 -9.13 -12.02
N GLY A 36 9.00 -10.14 -11.79
CA GLY A 36 8.45 -10.49 -10.48
C GLY A 36 6.95 -10.21 -10.32
N PRO A 37 6.43 -10.27 -9.08
CA PRO A 37 5.00 -10.11 -8.82
C PRO A 37 4.54 -8.66 -8.98
N HIS A 38 3.46 -8.47 -9.72
CA HIS A 38 2.74 -7.20 -9.78
C HIS A 38 1.72 -7.17 -8.64
N TRP A 39 1.67 -6.03 -7.95
CA TRP A 39 0.85 -5.85 -6.78
C TRP A 39 -0.33 -4.92 -7.08
N ALA A 40 -1.54 -5.37 -6.80
CA ALA A 40 -2.68 -4.48 -6.63
C ALA A 40 -2.72 -3.98 -5.19
N ALA A 41 -2.90 -2.67 -5.02
CA ALA A 41 -3.10 -2.04 -3.72
C ALA A 41 -4.54 -1.58 -3.55
N VAL A 42 -5.11 -1.88 -2.38
CA VAL A 42 -6.38 -1.32 -1.92
C VAL A 42 -6.09 -0.52 -0.66
N VAL A 43 -6.42 0.77 -0.69
CA VAL A 43 -6.37 1.62 0.49
C VAL A 43 -7.61 1.34 1.32
N VAL A 44 -7.40 0.85 2.53
CA VAL A 44 -8.44 0.43 3.46
C VAL A 44 -8.76 1.61 4.39
N PRO A 45 -10.04 1.97 4.57
CA PRO A 45 -10.45 2.96 5.57
C PRO A 45 -10.02 2.52 6.99
N THR A 46 -9.68 3.48 7.86
CA THR A 46 -9.17 3.20 9.21
C THR A 46 -10.06 2.26 10.03
N SER A 47 -11.38 2.40 9.93
CA SER A 47 -12.35 1.53 10.62
C SER A 47 -12.28 0.07 10.17
N LYS A 48 -11.91 -0.19 8.92
CA LYS A 48 -11.74 -1.54 8.37
C LYS A 48 -10.31 -2.07 8.54
N ALA A 49 -9.31 -1.19 8.61
CA ALA A 49 -7.92 -1.58 8.81
C ALA A 49 -7.75 -2.32 10.14
N ALA A 50 -8.35 -1.84 11.23
CA ALA A 50 -8.31 -2.52 12.52
C ALA A 50 -8.88 -3.95 12.46
N ALA A 51 -10.02 -4.13 11.78
CA ALA A 51 -10.64 -5.45 11.61
C ALA A 51 -9.78 -6.38 10.74
N MET A 52 -9.15 -5.86 9.68
CA MET A 52 -8.25 -6.64 8.83
C MET A 52 -7.00 -7.09 9.58
N ARG A 53 -6.39 -6.22 10.41
CA ARG A 53 -5.27 -6.62 11.26
C ARG A 53 -5.66 -7.67 12.30
N ALA A 54 -6.84 -7.50 12.92
CA ALA A 54 -7.37 -8.50 13.85
C ALA A 54 -7.63 -9.85 13.16
N ALA A 55 -7.97 -9.86 11.87
CA ALA A 55 -8.09 -11.06 11.04
C ALA A 55 -6.74 -11.63 10.56
N GLY A 56 -5.61 -11.06 10.99
CA GLY A 56 -4.27 -11.48 10.58
C GLY A 56 -3.89 -11.06 9.16
N GLN A 57 -4.67 -10.17 8.53
CA GLN A 57 -4.35 -9.70 7.19
C GLN A 57 -3.18 -8.71 7.24
N PRO A 58 -2.10 -8.96 6.47
CA PRO A 58 -0.97 -8.05 6.43
C PRO A 58 -1.35 -6.73 5.78
N LEU A 59 -1.08 -5.63 6.50
CA LEU A 59 -1.26 -4.28 5.99
C LEU A 59 0.06 -3.54 5.91
N HIS A 60 0.23 -2.80 4.82
CA HIS A 60 1.41 -2.00 4.55
C HIS A 60 1.08 -0.51 4.70
N LEU A 61 2.13 0.29 4.83
CA LEU A 61 2.03 1.74 4.72
C LEU A 61 2.28 2.18 3.28
N PRO A 62 1.54 3.20 2.80
CA PRO A 62 1.93 3.86 1.58
C PRO A 62 3.21 4.66 1.85
N HIS A 63 4.21 4.56 0.96
CA HIS A 63 5.59 5.01 1.23
C HIS A 63 5.73 6.50 1.59
N HIS A 64 4.79 7.33 1.14
CA HIS A 64 4.79 8.76 1.50
C HIS A 64 4.50 9.02 2.99
N ALA A 65 3.89 8.06 3.70
CA ALA A 65 3.59 8.17 5.12
C ALA A 65 4.83 7.89 5.99
N SER A 66 5.81 7.14 5.46
CA SER A 66 7.09 6.87 6.11
C SER A 66 8.22 7.77 5.61
N CYS A 67 8.14 8.28 4.37
CA CYS A 67 9.13 9.16 3.77
C CYS A 67 9.02 10.61 4.32
N PRO A 68 10.07 11.17 4.94
CA PRO A 68 10.08 12.56 5.45
C PRO A 68 9.77 13.62 4.39
N ASP A 69 10.14 13.37 3.14
CA ASP A 69 9.87 14.27 2.01
C ASP A 69 8.62 13.88 1.20
N GLY A 70 7.89 12.84 1.62
CA GLY A 70 6.74 12.29 0.89
C GLY A 70 5.63 13.32 0.64
N GLU A 71 5.41 14.23 1.58
CA GLU A 71 4.42 15.30 1.43
C GLU A 71 4.84 16.35 0.39
N LYS A 72 6.13 16.67 0.30
CA LYS A 72 6.67 17.61 -0.70
C LYS A 72 6.49 17.08 -2.12
N TRP A 73 6.64 15.77 -2.31
CA TRP A 73 6.47 15.12 -3.61
C TRP A 73 5.01 15.01 -4.05
N ARG A 74 4.06 14.86 -3.11
CA ARG A 74 2.62 14.85 -3.42
C ARG A 74 2.09 16.19 -3.89
N LYS A 75 2.53 17.29 -3.26
CA LYS A 75 2.05 18.65 -3.58
C LYS A 75 2.48 19.14 -4.97
N LYS A 76 3.46 18.49 -5.61
CA LYS A 76 3.98 18.83 -6.95
C LYS A 76 3.34 18.05 -8.10
N ARG A 77 2.34 17.19 -7.84
CA ARG A 77 1.79 16.26 -8.84
C ARG A 77 0.32 16.47 -9.13
#